data_AF-A0A2U1KZH5-F1
#
_entry.id   AF-A0A2U1KZH5-F1
#
_cell.length_a   1.000
_cell.length_b   1.000
_cell.length_c   1.000
_cell.angle_alpha   90.00
_cell.angle_beta   90.00
_cell.angle_gamma   90.00
#
_symmetry.space_group_name_H-M   'P 1'
#
loop_
_entity.id
_entity.type
_entity.pdbx_description
1 polymer ?
#
loop_
_entity_poly.entity_id
_entity_poly.type
_entity_poly.pdbx_seq_one_letter_code
_entity_poly.pdbx_strand_id
1 'polypeptide(L)'
;MVLSGLSFVMRSHNGLVLVAGSKRLAFAISVIEAKAKAILWAIQVAQAKGFVRIVLETDSSILVDAFKHNKTLYHIKSFFLHIRHLCLLLDSCTWPFVLRDGNKCS
;
A
#
# COMPACT_ATOMS: atom_id res chain seq x y z
N MET A 1 11.67 14.90 -10.24
CA MET A 1 10.47 15.26 -9.45
C MET A 1 9.25 14.99 -10.33
N VAL A 2 8.26 14.24 -9.85
CA VAL A 2 7.10 13.81 -10.66
C VAL A 2 5.80 14.20 -9.94
N LEU A 3 4.84 14.76 -10.67
CA LEU A 3 3.45 14.88 -10.23
C LEU A 3 2.86 13.48 -10.11
N SER A 4 2.50 13.08 -8.88
CA SER A 4 2.00 11.74 -8.62
C SER A 4 0.74 11.80 -7.75
N GLY A 5 -0.22 10.92 -8.05
CA GLY A 5 -1.39 10.70 -7.22
C GLY A 5 -1.17 9.50 -6.30
N LEU A 6 -1.66 9.58 -5.08
CA LEU A 6 -1.87 8.40 -4.24
C LEU A 6 -3.31 7.98 -4.40
N SER A 7 -3.54 6.73 -4.75
CA SER A 7 -4.86 6.12 -4.74
C SER A 7 -4.81 4.78 -4.00
N PHE A 8 -5.92 4.43 -3.37
CA PHE A 8 -6.16 3.09 -2.87
C PHE A 8 -7.65 2.76 -2.96
N VAL A 9 -7.96 1.47 -3.03
CA VAL A 9 -9.30 0.93 -2.92
C VAL A 9 -9.27 -0.19 -1.89
N MET A 10 -10.09 -0.07 -0.85
CA MET A 10 -10.36 -1.13 0.13
C MET A 10 -11.65 -1.82 -0.25
N ARG A 11 -11.59 -3.15 -0.33
CA ARG A 11 -12.73 -4.02 -0.62
C ARG A 11 -12.93 -5.01 0.53
N SER A 12 -14.16 -5.42 0.80
CA SER A 12 -14.43 -6.59 1.63
C SER A 12 -14.10 -7.87 0.86
N HIS A 13 -14.09 -9.00 1.58
CA HIS A 13 -13.78 -10.32 1.03
C HIS A 13 -14.69 -10.75 -0.15
N ASN A 14 -15.90 -10.19 -0.24
CA ASN A 14 -16.85 -10.42 -1.34
C ASN A 14 -16.67 -9.44 -2.52
N GLY A 15 -15.63 -8.60 -2.52
CA GLY A 15 -15.32 -7.64 -3.57
C GLY A 15 -16.05 -6.29 -3.48
N LEU A 16 -16.94 -6.08 -2.49
CA LEU A 16 -17.61 -4.79 -2.32
C LEU A 16 -16.63 -3.70 -1.89
N VAL A 17 -16.64 -2.55 -2.57
CA VAL A 17 -15.80 -1.39 -2.21
C VAL A 17 -16.32 -0.78 -0.91
N LEU A 18 -15.47 -0.76 0.12
CA LEU A 18 -15.76 -0.17 1.43
C LEU A 18 -15.25 1.26 1.52
N VAL A 19 -14.06 1.51 0.95
CA VAL A 19 -13.39 2.82 0.97
C VAL A 19 -12.58 2.96 -0.30
N ALA A 20 -12.65 4.13 -0.93
CA ALA A 20 -11.72 4.54 -1.96
C ALA A 20 -11.15 5.90 -1.58
N GLY A 21 -9.84 6.07 -1.73
CA GLY A 21 -9.16 7.32 -1.41
C GLY A 21 -8.27 7.72 -2.57
N SER A 22 -8.32 8.99 -2.95
CA SER A 22 -7.35 9.59 -3.84
C SER A 22 -6.90 10.95 -3.32
N LYS A 23 -5.61 11.25 -3.42
CA LYS A 23 -5.09 12.59 -3.16
C LYS A 23 -3.89 12.89 -4.04
N ARG A 24 -3.78 14.14 -4.46
CA ARG A 24 -2.59 14.62 -5.19
C ARG A 24 -1.42 14.71 -4.22
N LEU A 25 -0.28 14.16 -4.61
CA LEU A 25 0.98 14.41 -3.93
C LEU A 25 1.67 15.57 -4.64
N ALA A 26 1.87 16.68 -3.94
CA ALA A 26 2.58 17.83 -4.50
C ALA A 26 3.99 17.42 -4.96
N PHE A 27 4.66 16.54 -4.20
CA PHE A 27 6.04 16.14 -4.47
C PHE A 27 6.31 14.67 -4.07
N ALA A 28 6.60 13.82 -5.07
CA ALA A 28 7.25 12.52 -4.89
C ALA A 28 8.60 12.53 -5.61
N ILE A 29 9.61 11.94 -4.98
CA ILE A 29 10.95 11.75 -5.57
C ILE A 29 10.88 10.67 -6.65
N SER A 30 10.01 9.66 -6.47
CA SER A 30 9.84 8.56 -7.43
C SER A 30 8.41 7.96 -7.42
N VAL A 31 8.06 7.24 -8.50
CA VAL A 31 6.80 6.49 -8.60
C VAL A 31 6.70 5.43 -7.50
N ILE A 32 7.83 4.80 -7.15
CA ILE A 32 7.88 3.77 -6.09
C ILE A 32 7.61 4.38 -4.71
N GLU A 33 8.12 5.59 -4.45
CA GLU A 33 7.84 6.32 -3.21
C GLU A 33 6.36 6.71 -3.13
N ALA A 34 5.76 7.18 -4.22
CA ALA A 34 4.34 7.45 -4.26
C ALA A 34 3.53 6.20 -3.92
N LYS A 35 3.81 5.06 -4.56
CA LYS A 35 3.11 3.80 -4.23
C LYS A 35 3.30 3.36 -2.77
N ALA A 36 4.52 3.50 -2.22
CA ALA A 36 4.77 3.21 -0.81
C ALA A 36 3.94 4.12 0.12
N LYS A 37 3.83 5.42 -0.20
CA LYS A 37 2.97 6.36 0.56
C LYS A 37 1.49 6.03 0.43
N ALA A 38 1.04 5.53 -0.73
CA ALA A 38 -0.34 5.10 -0.92
C ALA A 38 -0.67 3.89 -0.03
N ILE A 39 0.24 2.90 0.02
CA ILE A 39 0.14 1.74 0.92
C ILE A 39 0.08 2.18 2.38
N LEU A 40 1.01 3.04 2.80
CA LEU A 40 1.04 3.55 4.18
C LEU A 40 -0.29 4.22 4.53
N TRP A 41 -0.81 5.06 3.64
CA TRP A 41 -2.08 5.75 3.85
C TRP A 41 -3.27 4.78 3.91
N ALA A 42 -3.31 3.76 3.05
CA ALA A 42 -4.37 2.75 3.06
C ALA A 42 -4.40 1.97 4.39
N ILE A 43 -3.22 1.58 4.92
CA ILE A 43 -3.12 0.87 6.20
C ILE A 43 -3.61 1.76 7.35
N GLN A 44 -3.22 3.03 7.37
CA GLN A 44 -3.68 3.98 8.39
C GLN A 44 -5.20 4.16 8.37
N VAL A 45 -5.79 4.27 7.17
CA VAL A 45 -7.25 4.36 7.02
C VAL A 45 -7.93 3.07 7.48
N ALA A 46 -7.34 1.91 7.19
CA ALA A 46 -7.87 0.62 7.62
C ALA A 46 -7.89 0.50 9.15
N GLN A 47 -6.78 0.84 9.81
CA GLN A 47 -6.67 0.83 11.27
C GLN A 47 -7.63 1.83 11.92
N ALA A 48 -7.73 3.05 11.39
CA ALA A 48 -8.66 4.07 11.88
C ALA A 48 -10.13 3.63 11.79
N LYS A 49 -10.45 2.69 10.89
CA LYS A 49 -11.78 2.09 10.73
C LYS A 49 -11.96 0.78 11.50
N GLY A 50 -10.97 0.35 12.28
CA GLY A 50 -11.04 -0.86 13.09
C GLY A 50 -10.80 -2.16 12.31
N PHE A 51 -10.25 -2.10 11.10
CA PHE A 51 -9.89 -3.31 10.36
C PHE A 51 -8.56 -3.87 10.88
N VAL A 52 -8.62 -5.07 11.46
CA VAL A 52 -7.46 -5.78 12.03
C VAL A 52 -6.92 -6.90 11.13
N ARG A 53 -7.66 -7.27 10.07
CA ARG A 53 -7.24 -8.25 9.07
C ARG A 53 -7.29 -7.61 7.69
N ILE A 54 -6.13 -7.46 7.06
CA ILE A 54 -6.02 -6.84 5.73
C ILE A 54 -5.22 -7.70 4.76
N VAL A 55 -5.61 -7.62 3.49
CA VAL A 55 -4.86 -8.15 2.36
C VAL A 55 -4.39 -6.97 1.54
N LEU A 56 -3.08 -6.83 1.36
CA LEU A 56 -2.51 -5.73 0.58
C LEU A 56 -2.15 -6.19 -0.82
N GLU A 57 -2.81 -5.59 -1.81
CA GLU A 57 -2.58 -5.83 -3.22
C GLU A 57 -1.82 -4.63 -3.83
N THR A 58 -0.75 -4.90 -4.58
CA THR A 58 -0.01 -3.89 -5.33
C THR A 58 0.53 -4.48 -6.63
N ASP A 59 0.54 -3.67 -7.69
CA ASP A 59 1.12 -4.01 -8.99
C ASP A 59 2.65 -3.81 -9.05
N SER A 60 3.27 -3.42 -7.93
CA SER A 60 4.71 -3.18 -7.85
C SER A 60 5.45 -4.36 -7.26
N SER A 61 6.10 -5.16 -8.12
CA SER A 61 7.00 -6.25 -7.70
C SER A 61 8.09 -5.75 -6.77
N ILE A 62 8.66 -4.56 -7.02
CA ILE A 62 9.67 -3.93 -6.16
C ILE A 62 9.17 -3.77 -4.71
N LEU A 63 7.91 -3.35 -4.51
CA LEU A 63 7.36 -3.19 -3.16
C LEU A 63 7.07 -4.53 -2.50
N VAL A 64 6.59 -5.50 -3.28
CA VAL A 64 6.35 -6.87 -2.81
C VAL A 64 7.65 -7.53 -2.39
N ASP A 65 8.70 -7.43 -3.20
CA ASP A 65 10.03 -7.96 -2.92
C ASP A 65 10.68 -7.26 -1.73
N ALA A 66 10.53 -5.93 -1.64
CA ALA A 66 11.02 -5.15 -0.51
C ALA A 66 10.35 -5.58 0.81
N PHE A 67 9.05 -5.89 0.78
CA PHE A 67 8.31 -6.36 1.94
C PHE A 67 8.69 -7.80 2.32
N LYS A 68 8.69 -8.73 1.35
CA LYS A 68 8.93 -10.16 1.58
C LYS A 68 10.38 -10.49 1.91
N HIS A 69 11.33 -9.84 1.25
CA HIS A 69 12.75 -10.16 1.34
C HIS A 69 13.56 -9.14 2.14
N ASN A 70 12.91 -8.12 2.71
CA ASN A 70 13.57 -7.02 3.42
C ASN A 70 14.64 -6.29 2.57
N LYS A 71 14.51 -6.32 1.24
CA LYS A 71 15.40 -5.68 0.27
C LYS A 71 14.83 -4.33 -0.15
N THR A 72 14.93 -3.32 0.73
CA THR A 72 14.36 -2.00 0.48
C THR A 72 15.36 -1.06 -0.20
N LEU A 73 14.89 -0.25 -1.14
CA LEU A 73 15.67 0.87 -1.67
C LEU A 73 15.88 1.92 -0.55
N TYR A 74 17.08 2.50 -0.47
CA TYR A 74 17.42 3.46 0.59
C TYR A 74 16.40 4.61 0.73
N HIS A 75 15.96 5.17 -0.40
CA HIS A 75 15.06 6.33 -0.42
C HIS A 75 13.61 6.03 0.01
N ILE A 76 13.21 4.76 0.13
CA ILE A 76 11.88 4.35 0.63
C ILE A 76 11.94 3.60 1.97
N LYS A 77 13.14 3.41 2.54
CA LYS A 77 13.35 2.58 3.73
C LYS A 77 12.54 3.05 4.93
N SER A 78 12.46 4.36 5.17
CA SER A 78 11.67 4.93 6.27
C SER A 78 10.18 4.62 6.14
N PHE A 79 9.61 4.73 4.94
CA PHE A 79 8.21 4.37 4.69
C PHE A 79 7.97 2.88 4.95
N PHE A 80 8.88 2.01 4.51
CA PHE A 80 8.75 0.57 4.73
C PHE A 80 8.87 0.15 6.19
N LEU A 81 9.77 0.77 6.96
CA LEU A 81 9.85 0.53 8.39
C LEU A 81 8.54 0.91 9.08
N HIS A 82 7.95 2.04 8.69
CA HIS A 82 6.66 2.48 9.22
C HIS A 82 5.52 1.54 8.81
N ILE A 83 5.43 1.19 7.52
CA ILE A 83 4.45 0.20 7.01
C ILE A 83 4.55 -1.10 7.80
N ARG A 84 5.76 -1.62 8.00
CA ARG A 84 5.99 -2.86 8.73
C ARG A 84 5.56 -2.74 10.19
N HIS A 85 5.85 -1.62 10.84
CA HIS A 85 5.38 -1.36 12.21
C HIS A 85 3.85 -1.38 12.29
N LEU A 86 3.16 -0.70 11.37
CA LEU A 86 1.69 -0.72 11.35
C LEU A 86 1.14 -2.11 11.05
N CYS A 87 1.77 -2.87 10.15
CA CYS A 87 1.38 -4.25 9.86
C CYS A 87 1.51 -5.18 11.07
N LEU A 88 2.46 -4.93 11.99
CA LEU A 88 2.60 -5.70 13.23
C LEU A 88 1.49 -5.43 14.25
N LEU A 89 0.78 -4.31 14.12
CA LEU A 89 -0.37 -3.98 14.97
C LEU A 89 -1.68 -4.63 14.49
N LEU A 90 -1.63 -5.41 13.40
CA LEU A 90 -2.77 -6.09 12.81
C LEU A 90 -2.74 -7.57 13.19
N ASP A 91 -3.91 -8.16 13.46
CA ASP A 91 -4.05 -9.61 13.69
C ASP A 91 -3.53 -10.42 12.49
N SER A 92 -3.72 -9.89 11.29
CA SER A 92 -3.23 -10.51 10.06
C SER A 92 -3.01 -9.47 8.96
N CYS A 93 -1.84 -9.54 8.33
CA CYS A 93 -1.52 -8.76 7.14
C CYS A 93 -0.83 -9.65 6.11
N THR A 94 -1.48 -9.91 4.98
CA THR A 94 -0.93 -10.70 3.87
C THR A 94 -0.70 -9.85 2.63
N TRP A 95 0.36 -10.18 1.88
CA TRP A 95 0.78 -9.46 0.68
C TRP A 95 0.82 -10.42 -0.52
N PRO A 96 -0.34 -10.83 -1.04
CA PRO A 96 -0.39 -11.61 -2.27
C PRO A 96 0.12 -10.74 -3.43
N PHE A 97 0.96 -11.34 -4.28
CA PHE A 97 1.31 -10.70 -5.55
C PHE A 97 0.14 -10.91 -6.50
N VAL A 98 -0.48 -9.82 -6.97
CA VAL A 98 -1.60 -9.88 -7.92
C VAL A 98 -1.11 -9.42 -9.28
N LEU A 99 -1.24 -10.28 -10.30
CA LEU A 99 -0.96 -9.94 -11.69
C LEU A 99 -1.91 -8.81 -12.17
N ARG A 100 -1.40 -7.89 -13.00
CA ARG A 100 -2.05 -6.64 -13.46
C ARG A 100 -3.53 -6.75 -13.86
N ASP A 101 -4.02 -7.91 -14.29
CA ASP A 101 -5.41 -8.09 -14.71
C ASP A 101 -6.43 -8.03 -13.55
N GLY A 102 -5.98 -8.30 -12.31
CA GLY A 102 -6.80 -8.14 -11.09
C GLY A 102 -6.86 -6.72 -10.55
N ASN A 103 -6.00 -5.80 -11.05
CA ASN A 103 -5.82 -4.44 -10.54
C ASN A 103 -6.20 -3.38 -11.58
N LYS A 104 -7.34 -3.55 -12.28
CA LYS A 104 -7.84 -2.57 -13.27
C LYS A 104 -8.43 -1.29 -12.68
N CYS A 105 -8.62 -1.24 -11.36
CA CYS A 105 -9.35 -0.15 -10.68
C CYS A 105 -8.45 0.89 -10.00
N SER A 106 -7.13 0.87 -10.21
CA SER A 106 -6.18 1.82 -9.60
C SER A 106 -5.19 2.42 -10.58
#